data_AF-K1U182-F1
#
_entry.id   AF-K1U182-F1
#
_cell.length_a   1.000
_cell.length_b   1.000
_cell.length_c   1.000
_cell.angle_alpha   90.00
_cell.angle_beta   90.00
_cell.angle_gamma   90.00
#
_symmetry.space_group_name_H-M   'P 1'
#
loop_
_entity.id
_entity.type
_entity.pdbx_description
1 polymer ?
#
loop_
_entity_poly.entity_id
_entity_poly.type
_entity_poly.pdbx_seq_one_letter_code
_entity_poly.pdbx_strand_id
1 'polypeptide(L)'
;MDKELEGYQAKLKEVDLNKTRLEREIDSLPADAKYRERKLHDMTLRLDSLYDVIVELEEKIEDARLRRDAIKQQAITLENIYKIMVNFDCVYNIINDEEKRNVVTALIKEIEIYRNDESEYPLKRIGLNFPVFKDGGEVTE
;
A
#
# COMPACT_ATOMS: atom_id res chain seq x y z
N MET A 1 1.03 -5.61 8.33
CA MET A 1 1.02 -4.19 7.97
C MET A 1 0.64 -3.30 9.15
N ASP A 2 -0.55 -3.45 9.74
CA ASP A 2 -0.94 -2.53 10.84
C ASP A 2 -0.02 -2.63 12.07
N LYS A 3 0.36 -3.85 12.47
CA LYS A 3 1.34 -4.08 13.54
C LYS A 3 2.75 -3.51 13.23
N GLU A 4 3.11 -3.45 11.95
CA GLU A 4 4.39 -2.91 11.49
C GLU A 4 4.37 -1.38 11.52
N LEU A 5 3.28 -0.77 11.04
CA LEU A 5 3.01 0.67 11.15
C LEU A 5 3.01 1.15 12.60
N GLU A 6 2.33 0.41 13.49
CA GLU A 6 2.34 0.70 14.94
C GLU A 6 3.76 0.66 15.51
N GLY A 7 4.57 -0.32 15.08
CA GLY A 7 5.97 -0.44 15.49
C GLY A 7 6.81 0.76 15.07
N TYR A 8 6.71 1.18 13.80
CA TYR A 8 7.45 2.35 13.31
C TYR A 8 6.99 3.64 13.99
N GLN A 9 5.68 3.82 14.20
CA GLN A 9 5.15 5.00 14.89
C GLN A 9 5.55 5.07 16.36
N ALA A 10 5.55 3.94 17.06
CA ALA A 10 6.02 3.87 18.44
C ALA A 10 7.51 4.24 18.53
N LYS A 11 8.32 3.72 17.61
CA LYS A 11 9.75 4.04 17.54
C LYS A 11 10.01 5.50 17.16
N LEU A 12 9.25 6.06 16.22
CA LEU A 12 9.34 7.48 15.85
C LEU A 12 9.09 8.37 17.07
N LYS A 13 8.02 8.08 17.83
CA LYS A 13 7.70 8.80 19.07
C LYS A 13 8.81 8.70 20.11
N GLU A 14 9.45 7.53 20.24
CA GLU A 14 10.58 7.35 21.14
C GLU A 14 11.79 8.20 20.73
N VAL A 15 12.13 8.19 19.43
CA VAL A 15 13.24 8.97 18.88
C VAL A 15 12.99 10.48 19.02
N ASP A 16 11.77 10.95 18.77
CA ASP A 16 11.38 12.36 18.99
C ASP A 16 11.52 12.80 20.45
N LEU A 17 11.15 11.93 21.39
CA LEU A 17 11.33 12.21 22.82
C LEU A 17 12.81 12.31 23.19
N ASN A 18 13.64 11.43 22.63
CA ASN A 18 15.08 11.44 22.86
C ASN A 18 15.75 12.68 22.24
N LYS A 19 15.35 13.05 21.03
CA LYS A 19 15.75 14.29 20.35
C LYS A 19 15.41 15.50 21.20
N THR A 20 14.15 15.64 21.62
CA THR A 20 13.69 16.75 22.46
C THR A 20 14.45 16.84 23.78
N ARG A 21 14.78 15.69 24.39
CA ARG A 21 15.59 15.65 25.62
C ARG A 21 17.02 16.14 25.37
N LEU A 22 17.63 15.73 24.26
CA LEU A 22 18.99 16.11 23.90
C LEU A 22 19.08 17.60 23.53
N GLU A 23 18.08 18.15 22.83
CA GLU A 23 17.97 19.60 22.56
C GLU A 23 17.95 20.40 23.87
N ARG A 24 17.16 19.97 24.86
CA ARG A 24 17.13 20.61 26.19
C ARG A 24 18.46 20.47 26.93
N GLU A 25 19.16 19.35 26.78
CA GLU A 25 20.49 19.15 27.39
C GLU A 25 21.53 20.10 26.78
N ILE A 26 21.48 20.29 25.45
CA ILE A 26 22.31 21.27 24.73
C ILE A 26 22.01 22.69 25.23
N ASP A 27 20.73 23.07 25.28
CA ASP A 27 20.29 24.42 25.68
C ASP A 27 20.65 24.76 27.13
N SER A 28 20.60 23.75 28.02
CA SER A 28 20.90 23.92 29.44
C SER A 28 22.37 23.74 29.82
N LEU A 29 23.26 23.49 28.85
CA LEU A 29 24.67 23.25 29.11
C LEU A 29 25.37 24.52 29.66
N PRO A 30 25.92 24.51 30.89
CA PRO A 30 26.55 25.67 31.49
C PRO A 30 27.71 26.24 30.65
N ALA A 31 27.85 27.56 30.64
CA ALA A 31 28.90 28.26 29.88
C ALA A 31 30.33 27.93 30.37
N ASP A 32 30.47 27.63 31.66
CA ASP A 32 31.72 27.29 32.35
C ASP A 32 31.99 25.78 32.40
N ALA A 33 31.15 24.96 31.75
CA ALA A 33 31.29 23.52 31.78
C ALA A 33 32.68 23.06 31.27
N LYS A 34 33.32 22.15 32.00
CA LYS A 34 34.58 21.56 31.57
C LYS A 34 34.42 20.85 30.22
N TYR A 35 35.30 21.17 29.27
CA TYR A 35 35.30 20.67 27.89
C TYR A 35 34.00 20.97 27.11
N ARG A 36 33.35 22.11 27.42
CA ARG A 36 32.04 22.50 26.86
C ARG A 36 31.93 22.29 25.36
N GLU A 37 32.86 22.83 24.57
CA GLU A 37 32.81 22.74 23.10
C GLU A 37 32.82 21.29 22.60
N ARG A 38 33.66 20.43 23.21
CA ARG A 38 33.72 19.01 22.83
C ARG A 38 32.42 18.29 23.16
N LYS A 39 31.78 18.61 24.29
CA LYS A 39 30.48 18.04 24.66
C LYS A 39 29.37 18.52 23.74
N LEU A 40 29.34 19.81 23.40
CA LEU A 40 28.38 20.33 22.44
C LEU A 40 28.52 19.64 21.09
N HIS A 41 29.75 19.51 20.59
CA HIS A 41 30.00 18.84 19.33
C HIS A 41 29.49 17.39 19.32
N ASP A 42 29.76 16.62 20.38
CA ASP A 42 29.25 15.25 20.53
C ASP A 42 27.71 15.20 20.56
N MET A 43 27.08 16.09 21.33
CA MET A 43 25.63 16.17 21.40
C MET A 43 25.01 16.59 20.06
N THR A 44 25.63 17.50 19.31
CA THR A 44 25.19 17.89 17.96
C THR A 44 25.25 16.70 17.00
N LEU A 45 26.34 15.94 16.97
CA LEU A 45 26.45 14.75 16.11
C LEU A 45 25.38 13.70 16.44
N ARG A 46 25.10 13.51 17.74
CA ARG A 46 24.04 12.62 18.19
C ARG A 46 22.65 13.14 17.80
N LEU A 47 22.44 14.46 17.85
CA LEU A 47 21.20 15.10 17.43
C LEU A 47 20.98 14.92 15.93
N ASP A 48 22.00 15.16 15.11
CA ASP A 48 21.96 14.93 13.67
C ASP A 48 21.60 13.48 13.35
N SER A 49 22.22 12.52 14.05
CA SER A 49 21.90 11.10 13.91
C SER A 49 20.44 10.76 14.28
N LEU A 50 19.85 11.47 15.25
CA LEU A 50 18.44 11.28 15.61
C LEU A 50 17.51 11.82 14.51
N TYR A 51 17.87 12.93 13.87
CA TYR A 51 17.14 13.45 12.72
C TYR A 51 17.20 12.51 11.51
N ASP A 52 18.36 11.92 11.22
CA ASP A 52 18.50 10.92 10.15
C ASP A 52 17.56 9.72 10.38
N VAL A 53 17.50 9.22 11.62
CA VAL A 53 16.60 8.12 12.00
C VAL A 53 15.13 8.51 11.91
N ILE A 54 14.78 9.77 12.24
CA ILE A 54 13.40 10.27 12.08
C ILE A 54 12.98 10.21 10.62
N VAL A 55 13.81 10.75 9.71
CA VAL A 55 13.52 10.75 8.26
C VAL A 55 13.34 9.31 7.76
N GLU A 56 14.24 8.40 8.11
CA GLU A 56 14.13 6.99 7.71
C GLU A 56 12.83 6.34 8.21
N LEU A 57 12.39 6.66 9.43
CA LEU A 57 11.14 6.14 9.98
C LEU A 57 9.90 6.74 9.31
N GLU A 58 9.92 8.03 8.99
CA GLU A 58 8.84 8.70 8.27
C GLU A 58 8.65 8.11 6.87
N GLU A 59 9.74 7.88 6.13
CA GLU A 59 9.72 7.21 4.83
C GLU A 59 9.11 5.80 4.93
N LYS A 60 9.55 5.00 5.91
CA LYS A 60 9.00 3.64 6.13
C LYS A 60 7.52 3.66 6.49
N ILE A 61 7.07 4.64 7.27
CA ILE A 61 5.65 4.80 7.61
C ILE A 61 4.84 5.13 6.36
N GLU A 62 5.32 6.02 5.52
CA GLU A 62 4.62 6.41 4.30
C GLU A 62 4.53 5.24 3.30
N ASP A 63 5.64 4.55 3.06
CA ASP A 63 5.68 3.34 2.23
C ASP A 63 4.67 2.28 2.70
N ALA A 64 4.62 2.04 4.02
CA ALA A 64 3.67 1.12 4.62
C ALA A 64 2.22 1.63 4.55
N ARG A 65 1.97 2.94 4.57
CA ARG A 65 0.60 3.45 4.34
C ARG A 65 0.16 3.22 2.90
N LEU A 66 1.00 3.56 1.94
CA LEU A 66 0.73 3.38 0.51
C LEU A 66 0.44 1.92 0.16
N ARG A 67 1.26 0.98 0.66
CA ARG A 67 1.03 -0.46 0.44
C ARG A 67 -0.29 -0.93 1.07
N ARG A 68 -0.62 -0.46 2.27
CA ARG A 68 -1.87 -0.85 2.95
C ARG A 68 -3.08 -0.34 2.17
N ASP A 69 -3.01 0.90 1.71
CA ASP A 69 -4.11 1.54 1.00
C ASP A 69 -4.30 0.92 -0.39
N ALA A 70 -3.21 0.54 -1.07
CA ALA A 70 -3.27 -0.24 -2.30
C ALA A 70 -3.96 -1.60 -2.10
N ILE A 71 -3.62 -2.34 -1.04
CA ILE A 71 -4.27 -3.63 -0.71
C ILE A 71 -5.76 -3.43 -0.41
N LYS A 72 -6.11 -2.39 0.37
CA LYS A 72 -7.52 -2.08 0.67
C LYS A 72 -8.30 -1.72 -0.58
N GLN A 73 -7.72 -0.90 -1.46
CA GLN A 73 -8.34 -0.56 -2.73
C GLN A 73 -8.57 -1.80 -3.60
N GLN A 74 -7.60 -2.69 -3.71
CA GLN A 74 -7.75 -3.97 -4.42
C GLN A 74 -8.83 -4.87 -3.81
N ALA A 75 -8.93 -4.92 -2.48
CA ALA A 75 -9.99 -5.68 -1.81
C ALA A 75 -11.39 -5.08 -2.07
N ILE A 76 -11.51 -3.76 -2.03
CA ILE A 76 -12.77 -3.04 -2.33
C ILE A 76 -13.18 -3.25 -3.80
N THR A 77 -12.24 -3.18 -4.74
CA THR A 77 -12.55 -3.43 -6.16
C THR A 77 -13.00 -4.87 -6.38
N LEU A 78 -12.38 -5.84 -5.71
CA LEU A 78 -12.80 -7.24 -5.78
C LEU A 78 -14.22 -7.45 -5.22
N GLU A 79 -14.54 -6.86 -4.07
CA GLU A 79 -15.89 -6.93 -3.48
C GLU A 79 -16.94 -6.31 -4.41
N ASN A 80 -16.63 -5.17 -5.02
CA ASN A 80 -17.51 -4.52 -5.99
C ASN A 80 -17.72 -5.38 -7.24
N ILE A 81 -16.67 -6.03 -7.74
CA ILE A 81 -16.77 -7.00 -8.83
C ILE A 81 -17.69 -8.16 -8.44
N TYR A 82 -17.53 -8.74 -7.25
CA TYR A 82 -18.42 -9.80 -6.78
C TYR A 82 -19.88 -9.34 -6.68
N LYS A 83 -20.13 -8.12 -6.18
CA LYS A 83 -21.49 -7.55 -6.14
C LYS A 83 -22.10 -7.38 -7.54
N ILE A 84 -21.29 -6.93 -8.50
CA ILE A 84 -21.71 -6.84 -9.92
C ILE A 84 -22.03 -8.23 -10.44
N MET A 85 -21.17 -9.23 -10.20
CA MET A 85 -21.37 -10.60 -10.69
C MET A 85 -22.62 -11.27 -10.09
N VAL A 86 -22.89 -11.09 -8.79
CA VAL A 86 -24.10 -11.59 -8.12
C VAL A 86 -25.37 -10.98 -8.70
N ASN A 87 -25.31 -9.72 -9.12
CA ASN A 87 -26.45 -8.98 -9.67
C ASN A 87 -26.30 -8.72 -11.16
N PHE A 88 -25.52 -9.52 -11.88
CA PHE A 88 -25.08 -9.19 -13.23
C PHE A 88 -26.28 -8.99 -14.16
N ASP A 89 -27.25 -9.91 -14.11
CA ASP A 89 -28.46 -9.81 -14.92
C ASP A 89 -29.26 -8.53 -14.63
N CYS A 90 -29.35 -8.12 -13.36
CA CYS A 90 -30.05 -6.89 -13.01
C CYS A 90 -29.29 -5.64 -13.48
N VAL A 91 -27.98 -5.59 -13.24
CA VAL A 91 -27.13 -4.44 -13.57
C VAL A 91 -26.97 -4.31 -15.08
N TYR A 92 -26.67 -5.39 -15.79
CA TYR A 92 -26.40 -5.38 -17.23
C TYR A 92 -27.64 -5.01 -18.05
N ASN A 93 -28.84 -5.35 -17.58
CA ASN A 93 -30.08 -5.06 -18.31
C ASN A 93 -30.59 -3.61 -18.15
N ILE A 94 -30.14 -2.87 -17.13
CA ILE A 94 -30.58 -1.49 -16.87
C ILE A 94 -29.61 -0.42 -17.35
N ILE A 95 -28.35 -0.78 -17.60
CA ILE A 95 -27.30 0.14 -18.05
C ILE A 95 -27.26 0.26 -19.58
N ASN A 96 -26.73 1.37 -20.08
CA ASN A 96 -26.62 1.64 -21.52
C ASN A 96 -25.42 0.90 -22.17
N ASP A 97 -25.30 0.95 -23.50
CA ASP A 97 -24.28 0.19 -24.22
C ASP A 97 -22.82 0.62 -23.93
N GLU A 98 -22.59 1.90 -23.61
CA GLU A 98 -21.28 2.39 -23.19
C GLU A 98 -20.91 1.82 -21.82
N GLU A 99 -21.87 1.85 -20.89
CA GLU A 99 -21.71 1.29 -19.56
C GLU A 99 -21.52 -0.23 -19.59
N LYS A 100 -22.27 -0.96 -20.44
CA LYS A 100 -22.06 -2.39 -20.69
C LYS A 100 -20.64 -2.69 -21.13
N ARG A 101 -20.13 -1.90 -22.08
CA ARG A 101 -18.75 -2.06 -22.56
C ARG A 101 -17.74 -1.83 -21.44
N ASN A 102 -17.98 -0.83 -20.59
CA ASN A 102 -17.11 -0.54 -19.45
C ASN A 102 -17.11 -1.67 -18.41
N VAL A 103 -18.29 -2.24 -18.10
CA VAL A 103 -18.42 -3.39 -17.20
C VAL A 103 -17.67 -4.61 -17.75
N VAL A 104 -17.89 -4.96 -19.03
CA VAL A 104 -17.22 -6.10 -19.66
C VAL A 104 -15.69 -5.91 -19.69
N THR A 105 -15.23 -4.69 -20.01
CA THR A 105 -13.79 -4.36 -20.03
C THR A 105 -13.16 -4.42 -18.63
N ALA A 106 -13.90 -4.04 -17.59
CA ALA A 106 -13.41 -4.14 -16.22
C ALA A 106 -13.27 -5.60 -15.76
N LEU A 107 -14.15 -6.49 -16.22
CA LEU A 107 -14.17 -7.91 -15.84
C LEU A 107 -13.17 -8.76 -16.62
N ILE A 108 -12.96 -8.46 -17.91
CA ILE A 108 -12.14 -9.28 -18.81
C ILE A 108 -10.72 -8.70 -18.94
N LYS A 109 -9.73 -9.54 -18.68
CA LYS A 109 -8.30 -9.25 -18.89
C LYS A 109 -7.88 -9.48 -20.34
N GLU A 110 -8.25 -10.65 -20.87
CA GLU A 110 -7.88 -11.07 -22.21
C GLU A 110 -8.92 -12.04 -22.77
N ILE A 111 -9.03 -12.06 -24.10
CA ILE A 111 -9.84 -13.03 -24.83
C ILE A 111 -8.91 -13.75 -25.80
N GLU A 112 -8.79 -15.06 -25.64
CA GLU A 112 -8.10 -15.91 -26.60
C GLU A 112 -9.13 -16.49 -27.57
N ILE A 113 -8.87 -16.36 -28.85
CA ILE A 113 -9.68 -16.93 -29.93
C ILE A 113 -8.87 -17.99 -30.67
N TYR A 114 -9.54 -19.03 -31.15
CA TYR A 114 -8.91 -20.01 -32.03
C TYR A 114 -8.48 -19.35 -33.33
N ARG A 115 -7.34 -19.78 -33.90
CA ARG A 115 -6.99 -19.37 -35.26
C ARG A 115 -7.88 -20.14 -36.24
N ASN A 116 -8.11 -19.56 -37.42
CA ASN A 116 -9.04 -20.12 -38.40
C ASN A 116 -8.79 -21.62 -38.61
N ASP A 117 -9.88 -22.39 -38.67
CA ASP A 117 -9.94 -23.83 -38.92
C ASP A 117 -9.53 -24.75 -37.73
N GLU A 118 -9.25 -24.18 -36.55
CA GLU A 118 -8.91 -24.97 -35.35
C GLU A 118 -10.14 -25.40 -34.51
N SER A 119 -11.30 -24.78 -34.68
CA SER A 119 -12.53 -25.06 -33.91
C SER A 119 -13.80 -24.58 -34.63
N GLU A 120 -14.92 -25.25 -34.39
CA GLU A 120 -16.27 -24.79 -34.80
C GLU A 120 -16.70 -23.52 -34.02
N TYR A 121 -16.14 -23.32 -32.82
CA TYR A 121 -16.39 -22.15 -31.98
C TYR A 121 -15.18 -21.21 -31.98
N PRO A 122 -15.37 -19.89 -32.17
CA PRO A 122 -14.26 -18.93 -32.27
C PRO A 122 -13.58 -18.63 -30.93
N LEU A 123 -14.28 -18.83 -29.81
CA LEU A 123 -13.77 -18.53 -28.48
C LEU A 123 -12.95 -19.70 -27.93
N LYS A 124 -11.71 -19.44 -27.53
CA LYS A 124 -10.82 -20.41 -26.88
C LYS A 124 -10.80 -20.23 -25.37
N ARG A 125 -10.66 -18.99 -24.89
CA ARG A 125 -10.49 -18.69 -23.46
C ARG A 125 -10.86 -17.24 -23.15
N ILE A 126 -11.38 -17.00 -21.94
CA ILE A 126 -11.56 -15.66 -21.39
C ILE A 126 -10.77 -15.59 -20.10
N GLY A 127 -9.70 -14.80 -20.09
CA GLY A 127 -8.98 -14.46 -18.87
C GLY A 127 -9.68 -13.32 -18.14
N LEU A 128 -9.91 -13.46 -16.84
CA LEU A 128 -10.57 -12.45 -16.01
C LEU A 128 -9.57 -11.52 -15.33
N ASN A 129 -9.97 -10.28 -15.07
CA ASN A 129 -9.17 -9.27 -14.35
C ASN A 129 -9.18 -9.44 -12.82
N PHE A 130 -9.85 -10.49 -12.34
CA PHE A 130 -10.00 -10.78 -10.92
C PHE A 130 -9.80 -12.28 -10.67
N PRO A 131 -9.28 -12.65 -9.49
CA PRO A 131 -9.10 -14.05 -9.14
C PRO A 131 -10.45 -14.74 -8.95
N VAL A 132 -10.61 -15.92 -9.54
CA VAL A 132 -11.76 -16.81 -9.34
C VAL A 132 -11.33 -17.99 -8.48
N PHE A 133 -12.06 -18.24 -7.41
CA PHE A 133 -11.77 -19.37 -6.51
C PHE A 133 -12.81 -20.49 -6.72
N LYS A 134 -12.34 -21.72 -6.91
CA LYS A 134 -13.16 -22.93 -6.99
C LYS A 134 -12.59 -23.98 -6.04
N ASP A 135 -13.44 -24.58 -5.22
CA ASP A 135 -13.07 -25.64 -4.27
C ASP A 135 -11.91 -25.27 -3.32
N GLY A 136 -11.79 -23.99 -2.96
CA GLY A 136 -10.76 -23.49 -2.04
C GLY A 136 -9.39 -23.21 -2.68
N GLY A 137 -9.25 -23.39 -3.99
CA GLY A 137 -8.07 -22.99 -4.77
C GLY A 137 -8.37 -21.84 -5.73
N GLU A 138 -7.38 -20.98 -5.99
CA GLU A 138 -7.44 -20.01 -7.08
C GLU A 138 -7.34 -20.76 -8.42
N VAL A 139 -8.30 -20.55 -9.32
CA VAL A 139 -8.30 -21.13 -10.65
C VAL A 139 -7.94 -20.05 -11.65
N THR A 140 -6.77 -20.17 -12.25
CA THR A 140 -6.39 -19.45 -13.46
C THR A 140 -6.83 -20.27 -14.67
N GLU A 141 -8.08 -20.08 -15.10
CA GLU A 141 -8.51 -20.51 -16.45
C GLU A 141 -8.08 -19.49 -17.50
#